data_AF-A0A0F9TNY8-F1
#
_entry.id   AF-A0A0F9TNY8-F1
#
_cell.length_a   1.000
_cell.length_b   1.000
_cell.length_c   1.000
_cell.angle_alpha   90.00
_cell.angle_beta   90.00
_cell.angle_gamma   90.00
#
_symmetry.space_group_name_H-M   'P 1'
#
loop_
_entity.id
_entity.type
_entity.pdbx_description
1 polymer ?
#
loop_
_entity_poly.entity_id
_entity_poly.type
_entity_poly.pdbx_seq_one_letter_code
_entity_poly.pdbx_strand_id
1 'polypeptide(L)'
;MNDYFKPSYLRWFYKPSTFWKNVCSTFLWVRHCWQRAFRGYADCDCWSIASYLTEIMPPMLKQFKTDLHGCPGWGEAATQEKWDYLIDRMIEGFEAAKRVEKDEYYMGTNADILTRKPSSEEVKSWIELSEADLKIFEDNMKPFVKWFFHLWD
;
A
#
# COMPACT_ATOMS: atom_id res chain seq x y z
N MET A 1 -11.04 4.35 4.84
CA MET A 1 -10.95 4.17 3.37
C MET A 1 -9.68 4.88 2.90
N ASN A 2 -8.73 4.13 2.33
CA ASN A 2 -7.39 4.62 2.01
C ASN A 2 -7.41 5.70 0.92
N ASP A 3 -6.49 6.66 1.00
CA ASP A 3 -6.46 7.84 0.11
C ASP A 3 -6.26 7.49 -1.37
N TYR A 4 -5.65 6.33 -1.68
CA TYR A 4 -5.55 5.79 -3.04
C TYR A 4 -6.91 5.52 -3.69
N PHE A 5 -7.89 5.03 -2.90
CA PHE A 5 -9.24 4.74 -3.37
C PHE A 5 -10.16 5.95 -3.33
N LYS A 6 -9.74 7.03 -2.67
CA LYS A 6 -10.49 8.28 -2.66
C LYS A 6 -10.24 9.02 -3.96
N PRO A 7 -11.29 9.57 -4.58
CA PRO A 7 -11.08 10.50 -5.67
C PRO A 7 -10.34 11.75 -5.13
N SER A 8 -9.19 12.05 -5.73
CA SER A 8 -8.29 13.16 -5.36
C SER A 8 -8.94 14.57 -5.36
N TYR A 9 -10.16 14.68 -5.90
CA TYR A 9 -10.87 15.92 -6.20
C TYR A 9 -12.12 16.17 -5.34
N LEU A 10 -12.39 15.35 -4.30
CA LEU A 10 -13.45 15.66 -3.32
C LEU A 10 -13.16 16.93 -2.48
N ARG A 11 -12.03 17.63 -2.74
CA ARG A 11 -11.56 18.71 -1.88
C ARG A 11 -12.13 20.11 -2.18
N TRP A 12 -12.77 20.41 -3.32
CA TRP A 12 -13.24 21.79 -3.57
C TRP A 12 -14.48 21.91 -4.47
N PHE A 13 -15.59 22.38 -3.90
CA PHE A 13 -16.86 22.71 -4.58
C PHE A 13 -16.97 24.18 -5.07
N TYR A 14 -15.89 24.97 -5.10
CA TYR A 14 -16.01 26.43 -5.16
C TYR A 14 -15.63 27.13 -6.49
N LYS A 15 -15.35 26.40 -7.59
CA LYS A 15 -15.12 27.02 -8.92
C LYS A 15 -16.03 26.44 -10.01
N PRO A 16 -16.82 27.26 -10.75
CA PRO A 16 -17.68 26.77 -11.83
C PRO A 16 -16.92 26.03 -12.95
N SER A 17 -15.66 26.43 -13.21
CA SER A 17 -14.81 25.82 -14.24
C SER A 17 -14.35 24.39 -13.92
N THR A 18 -14.47 23.95 -12.66
CA THR A 18 -14.13 22.59 -12.24
C THR A 18 -15.34 21.68 -12.09
N PHE A 19 -16.56 22.20 -12.23
CA PHE A 19 -17.81 21.44 -12.05
C PHE A 19 -17.89 20.23 -12.98
N TRP A 20 -17.75 20.43 -14.30
CA TRP A 20 -17.80 19.34 -15.28
C TRP A 20 -16.67 18.33 -15.10
N LYS A 21 -15.48 18.79 -14.71
CA LYS A 21 -14.36 17.90 -14.37
C LYS A 21 -14.73 17.02 -13.19
N ASN A 22 -15.30 17.58 -12.12
CA ASN A 22 -15.73 16.83 -10.95
C ASN A 22 -16.82 15.81 -11.26
N VAL A 23 -17.79 16.17 -12.12
CA VAL A 23 -18.85 15.25 -12.58
C VAL A 23 -18.25 14.08 -13.36
N CYS A 24 -17.44 14.36 -14.40
CA CYS A 24 -16.79 13.31 -15.20
C CYS A 24 -15.92 12.40 -14.35
N SER A 25 -15.13 12.98 -13.44
CA SER A 25 -14.29 12.18 -12.56
C SER A 25 -15.11 11.31 -11.62
N THR A 26 -16.25 11.79 -11.10
CA THR A 26 -17.15 10.97 -10.27
C THR A 26 -17.63 9.72 -11.02
N PHE A 27 -18.01 9.85 -12.30
CA PHE A 27 -18.38 8.69 -13.12
C PHE A 27 -17.20 7.73 -13.35
N LEU A 28 -15.99 8.25 -13.56
CA LEU A 28 -14.78 7.42 -13.67
C LEU A 28 -14.53 6.63 -12.37
N TRP A 29 -14.68 7.27 -11.21
CA TRP A 29 -14.54 6.60 -9.92
C TRP A 29 -15.58 5.49 -9.73
N VAL A 30 -16.85 5.76 -10.03
CA VAL A 30 -17.92 4.74 -9.97
C VAL A 30 -17.60 3.56 -10.90
N ARG A 31 -17.11 3.84 -12.12
CA ARG A 31 -16.66 2.79 -13.05
C ARG A 31 -15.51 1.97 -12.44
N HIS A 32 -14.53 2.60 -11.80
CA HIS A 32 -13.42 1.88 -11.17
C HIS A 32 -13.86 1.03 -9.97
N CYS A 33 -14.80 1.53 -9.16
CA CYS A 33 -15.43 0.74 -8.10
C CYS A 33 -16.16 -0.48 -8.67
N TRP A 34 -16.92 -0.30 -9.74
CA TRP A 34 -17.58 -1.40 -10.44
C TRP A 34 -16.56 -2.44 -10.94
N GLN A 35 -15.49 -1.99 -11.60
CA GLN A 35 -14.43 -2.90 -12.07
C GLN A 35 -13.83 -3.71 -10.91
N ARG A 36 -13.44 -3.06 -9.80
CA ARG A 36 -12.91 -3.76 -8.63
C ARG A 36 -13.89 -4.78 -8.04
N ALA A 37 -15.18 -4.46 -8.00
CA ALA A 37 -16.20 -5.37 -7.49
C ALA A 37 -16.37 -6.65 -8.35
N PHE A 38 -16.27 -6.53 -9.68
CA PHE A 38 -16.55 -7.66 -10.58
C PHE A 38 -15.32 -8.48 -10.98
N ARG A 39 -14.13 -7.87 -11.07
CA ARG A 39 -12.89 -8.58 -11.48
C ARG A 39 -11.76 -8.53 -10.46
N GLY A 40 -11.95 -7.83 -9.34
CA GLY A 40 -10.94 -7.67 -8.29
C GLY A 40 -9.95 -6.50 -8.50
N TYR A 41 -9.95 -5.81 -9.65
CA TYR A 41 -9.09 -4.64 -9.91
C TYR A 41 -9.75 -3.68 -10.94
N ALA A 42 -9.30 -2.43 -11.05
CA ALA A 42 -9.74 -1.43 -12.03
C ALA A 42 -8.69 -1.13 -13.11
N ASP A 43 -9.08 -0.50 -14.22
CA ASP A 43 -8.15 -0.27 -15.34
C ASP A 43 -7.00 0.66 -14.92
N CYS A 44 -7.28 1.60 -14.01
CA CYS A 44 -6.28 2.47 -13.42
C CYS A 44 -5.30 1.73 -12.50
N ASP A 45 -5.72 0.63 -11.86
CA ASP A 45 -4.84 -0.17 -11.00
C ASP A 45 -3.75 -0.88 -11.85
N CYS A 46 -4.03 -1.13 -13.13
CA CYS A 46 -3.04 -1.70 -14.06
C CYS A 46 -1.90 -0.72 -14.41
N TRP A 47 -2.10 0.59 -14.22
CA TRP A 47 -1.04 1.58 -14.47
C TRP A 47 0.03 1.58 -13.38
N SER A 48 -0.30 1.14 -12.17
CA SER A 48 0.67 0.86 -11.12
C SER A 48 0.17 -0.27 -10.21
N ILE A 49 0.46 -1.50 -10.66
CA ILE A 49 0.09 -2.72 -9.93
C ILE A 49 0.75 -2.75 -8.55
N ALA A 50 2.01 -2.29 -8.46
CA ALA A 50 2.74 -2.23 -7.21
C ALA A 50 1.99 -1.38 -6.16
N SER A 51 1.61 -0.15 -6.50
CA SER A 51 0.86 0.74 -5.59
C SER A 51 -0.49 0.15 -5.20
N TYR A 52 -1.18 -0.52 -6.14
CA TYR A 52 -2.44 -1.17 -5.84
C TYR A 52 -2.26 -2.29 -4.82
N LEU A 53 -1.29 -3.19 -5.03
CA LEU A 53 -1.01 -4.32 -4.15
C LEU A 53 -0.55 -3.86 -2.76
N THR A 54 0.37 -2.91 -2.66
CA THR A 54 0.85 -2.38 -1.37
C THR A 54 -0.25 -1.65 -0.58
N GLU A 55 -1.32 -1.21 -1.24
CA GLU A 55 -2.46 -0.58 -0.59
C GLU A 55 -3.50 -1.60 -0.08
N ILE A 56 -3.73 -2.70 -0.80
CA ILE A 56 -4.74 -3.72 -0.42
C ILE A 56 -4.19 -4.84 0.46
N MET A 57 -2.91 -5.21 0.31
CA MET A 57 -2.34 -6.38 0.97
C MET A 57 -2.25 -6.21 2.50
N PRO A 58 -1.73 -5.10 3.07
CA PRO A 58 -1.67 -4.93 4.52
C PRO A 58 -3.04 -5.04 5.22
N PRO A 59 -4.11 -4.34 4.80
CA PRO A 59 -5.41 -4.49 5.46
C PRO A 59 -6.01 -5.88 5.26
N MET A 60 -5.82 -6.51 4.10
CA MET A 60 -6.29 -7.87 3.84
C MET A 60 -5.60 -8.88 4.76
N LEU A 61 -4.28 -8.76 4.96
CA LEU A 61 -3.52 -9.63 5.87
C LEU A 61 -3.85 -9.37 7.35
N LYS A 62 -4.09 -8.12 7.74
CA LYS A 62 -4.57 -7.77 9.10
C LYS A 62 -5.93 -8.38 9.39
N GLN A 63 -6.85 -8.30 8.42
CA GLN A 63 -8.14 -8.94 8.52
C GLN A 63 -7.99 -10.47 8.56
N PHE A 64 -7.21 -11.04 7.64
CA PHE A 64 -6.90 -12.47 7.61
C PHE A 64 -6.42 -12.95 8.98
N LYS A 65 -5.43 -12.29 9.59
CA LYS A 65 -4.94 -12.62 10.94
C LYS A 65 -6.01 -12.54 12.04
N THR A 66 -6.97 -11.63 11.93
CA THR A 66 -8.01 -11.41 12.95
C THR A 66 -9.13 -12.45 12.84
N ASP A 67 -9.52 -12.78 11.61
CA ASP A 67 -10.64 -13.67 11.30
C ASP A 67 -10.20 -15.15 11.22
N LEU A 68 -8.90 -15.42 11.29
CA LEU A 68 -8.29 -16.73 11.10
C LEU A 68 -8.77 -17.79 12.09
N HIS A 69 -9.11 -18.97 11.58
CA HIS A 69 -9.50 -20.14 12.38
C HIS A 69 -8.44 -21.25 12.43
N GLY A 70 -7.34 -21.14 11.69
CA GLY A 70 -6.28 -22.15 11.67
C GLY A 70 -4.89 -21.64 11.31
N CYS A 71 -3.85 -22.38 11.72
CA CYS A 71 -2.48 -22.15 11.28
C CYS A 71 -1.92 -23.43 10.65
N PRO A 72 -0.85 -23.36 9.82
CA PRO A 72 -0.27 -24.54 9.18
C PRO A 72 0.12 -25.67 10.15
N GLY A 73 0.51 -25.34 11.39
CA GLY A 73 0.75 -26.33 12.44
C GLY A 73 2.09 -27.06 12.33
N TRP A 74 3.02 -26.60 11.50
CA TRP A 74 4.36 -27.19 11.36
C TRP A 74 5.47 -26.16 11.12
N GLY A 75 6.72 -26.56 11.43
CA GLY A 75 7.92 -25.77 11.16
C GLY A 75 7.92 -24.40 11.83
N GLU A 76 8.17 -23.35 11.04
CA GLU A 76 8.15 -21.96 11.51
C GLU A 76 6.73 -21.47 11.82
N ALA A 77 5.68 -22.15 11.35
CA ALA A 77 4.27 -21.83 11.61
C ALA A 77 3.61 -22.92 12.50
N ALA A 78 4.39 -23.51 13.42
CA ALA A 78 3.95 -24.61 14.26
C ALA A 78 2.90 -24.24 15.33
N THR A 79 2.80 -22.95 15.65
CA THR A 79 1.83 -22.42 16.62
C THR A 79 1.16 -21.19 16.05
N GLN A 80 -0.02 -20.86 16.57
CA GLN A 80 -0.74 -19.65 16.17
C GLN A 80 0.11 -18.39 16.33
N GLU A 81 0.79 -18.25 17.47
CA GLU A 81 1.68 -17.10 17.75
C GLU A 81 2.79 -16.94 16.71
N LYS A 82 3.40 -18.04 16.28
CA LYS A 82 4.45 -17.99 15.26
C LYS A 82 3.88 -17.68 13.89
N TRP A 83 2.69 -18.16 13.59
CA TRP A 83 2.00 -17.84 12.34
C TRP A 83 1.60 -16.37 12.29
N ASP A 84 1.03 -15.84 13.37
CA ASP A 84 0.71 -14.42 13.54
C ASP A 84 1.95 -13.54 13.36
N TYR A 85 3.09 -13.95 13.92
CA TYR A 85 4.36 -13.26 13.74
C TYR A 85 4.82 -13.27 12.27
N LEU A 86 4.66 -14.39 11.56
CA LEU A 86 4.97 -14.47 10.14
C LEU A 86 4.06 -13.55 9.32
N ILE A 87 2.76 -13.49 9.64
CA ILE A 87 1.82 -12.58 8.98
C ILE A 87 2.19 -11.11 9.26
N ASP A 88 2.56 -10.77 10.49
CA ASP A 88 3.02 -9.41 10.84
C ASP A 88 4.26 -9.00 10.04
N ARG A 89 5.18 -9.94 9.83
CA ARG A 89 6.32 -9.69 8.93
C ARG A 89 5.85 -9.41 7.50
N MET A 90 4.95 -10.22 6.95
CA MET A 90 4.41 -9.98 5.60
C MET A 90 3.75 -8.60 5.49
N ILE A 91 2.97 -8.20 6.51
CA ILE A 91 2.34 -6.89 6.61
C ILE A 91 3.41 -5.79 6.56
N GLU A 92 4.45 -5.88 7.39
CA GLU A 92 5.55 -4.90 7.41
C GLU A 92 6.27 -4.82 6.07
N GLY A 93 6.46 -5.96 5.39
CA GLY A 93 7.02 -5.98 4.04
C GLY A 93 6.23 -5.10 3.07
N PHE A 94 4.91 -5.28 3.00
CA PHE A 94 4.06 -4.45 2.13
C PHE A 94 3.97 -2.99 2.59
N GLU A 95 4.00 -2.72 3.89
CA GLU A 95 4.04 -1.35 4.41
C GLU A 95 5.35 -0.64 4.06
N ALA A 96 6.50 -1.31 4.15
CA ALA A 96 7.79 -0.77 3.70
C ALA A 96 7.79 -0.47 2.20
N ALA A 97 7.28 -1.40 1.37
CA ALA A 97 7.14 -1.15 -0.06
C ALA A 97 6.25 0.07 -0.37
N LYS A 98 5.19 0.28 0.44
CA LYS A 98 4.31 1.44 0.31
C LYS A 98 5.03 2.75 0.63
N ARG A 99 5.88 2.79 1.67
CA ARG A 99 6.65 3.98 2.07
C ARG A 99 7.65 4.38 0.99
N VAL A 100 8.32 3.38 0.39
CA VAL A 100 9.23 3.58 -0.76
C VAL A 100 8.48 4.10 -1.99
N GLU A 101 7.34 3.49 -2.34
CA GLU A 101 6.57 3.85 -3.54
C GLU A 101 5.95 5.24 -3.46
N LYS A 102 5.40 5.61 -2.31
CA LYS A 102 4.81 6.94 -2.10
C LYS A 102 5.84 8.03 -1.92
N ASP A 103 7.13 7.67 -1.99
CA ASP A 103 8.25 8.56 -1.77
C ASP A 103 8.05 9.37 -0.48
N GLU A 104 7.58 8.69 0.59
CA GLU A 104 7.24 9.35 1.86
C GLU A 104 8.45 10.08 2.45
N TYR A 105 9.65 9.64 2.08
CA TYR A 105 10.92 10.28 2.44
C TYR A 105 11.09 11.64 1.78
N TYR A 106 10.73 11.77 0.50
CA TYR A 106 10.81 13.03 -0.23
C TYR A 106 9.61 13.92 0.09
N MET A 107 8.37 13.44 -0.09
CA MET A 107 7.17 14.29 0.00
C MET A 107 6.54 14.39 1.39
N GLY A 108 6.69 13.36 2.23
CA GLY A 108 5.97 13.25 3.50
C GLY A 108 6.58 14.03 4.66
N THR A 109 7.87 14.34 4.60
CA THR A 109 8.61 14.94 5.74
C THR A 109 9.02 16.40 5.54
N ASN A 110 9.05 16.92 4.30
CA ASN A 110 9.59 18.25 4.03
C ASN A 110 8.73 19.04 3.04
N ALA A 111 7.61 19.60 3.51
CA ALA A 111 6.72 20.43 2.69
C ALA A 111 7.40 21.67 2.05
N ASP A 112 8.56 22.06 2.59
CA ASP A 112 9.37 23.19 2.14
C ASP A 112 10.24 22.87 0.91
N ILE A 113 10.46 21.61 0.52
CA ILE A 113 11.29 21.26 -0.66
C ILE A 113 10.63 21.64 -1.99
N LEU A 114 9.31 21.84 -2.01
CA LEU A 114 8.64 22.43 -3.17
C LEU A 114 8.96 23.92 -3.32
N THR A 115 9.52 24.53 -2.27
CA THR A 115 9.86 25.96 -2.19
C THR A 115 11.37 26.23 -2.12
N ARG A 116 12.19 25.22 -1.81
CA ARG A 116 13.66 25.31 -1.82
C ARG A 116 14.30 24.05 -2.37
N LYS A 117 15.50 24.20 -2.93
CA LYS A 117 16.32 23.04 -3.31
C LYS A 117 16.79 22.32 -2.04
N PRO A 118 16.68 20.98 -1.95
CA PRO A 118 17.16 20.23 -0.80
C PRO A 118 18.69 20.23 -0.72
N SER A 119 19.22 20.11 0.49
CA SER A 119 20.66 19.96 0.74
C SER A 119 21.14 18.57 0.34
N SER A 120 22.44 18.43 0.10
CA SER A 120 23.04 17.12 -0.22
C SER A 120 22.90 16.13 0.94
N GLU A 121 22.89 16.58 2.20
CA GLU A 121 22.71 15.70 3.36
C GLU A 121 21.28 15.19 3.48
N GLU A 122 20.28 16.04 3.19
CA GLU A 122 18.87 15.66 3.17
C GLU A 122 18.62 14.57 2.12
N VAL A 123 19.12 14.79 0.90
CA VAL A 123 19.02 13.79 -0.18
C VAL A 123 19.69 12.48 0.21
N LYS A 124 20.87 12.53 0.84
CA LYS A 124 21.58 11.32 1.29
C LYS A 124 20.77 10.56 2.36
N SER A 125 20.20 11.28 3.33
CA SER A 125 19.35 10.70 4.37
C SER A 125 18.13 9.99 3.79
N TRP A 126 17.46 10.60 2.80
CA TRP A 126 16.31 9.96 2.15
C TRP A 126 16.68 8.70 1.39
N ILE A 127 17.82 8.71 0.69
CA ILE A 127 18.33 7.52 0.02
C ILE A 127 18.60 6.41 1.03
N GLU A 128 19.29 6.71 2.13
CA GLU A 128 19.60 5.73 3.19
C GLU A 128 18.34 5.14 3.82
N LEU A 129 17.31 5.95 4.07
CA LEU A 129 16.03 5.48 4.60
C LEU A 129 15.26 4.61 3.58
N SER A 130 15.26 5.00 2.31
CA SER A 130 14.65 4.22 1.22
C SER A 130 15.35 2.87 1.04
N GLU A 131 16.69 2.84 1.10
CA GLU A 131 17.48 1.59 1.07
C GLU A 131 17.20 0.70 2.28
N ALA A 132 17.02 1.28 3.47
CA ALA A 132 16.67 0.53 4.66
C ALA A 132 15.29 -0.14 4.52
N ASP A 133 14.31 0.58 4.00
CA ASP A 133 12.96 0.05 3.79
C ASP A 133 12.89 -0.96 2.64
N LEU A 134 13.68 -0.79 1.58
CA LEU A 134 13.86 -1.80 0.54
C LEU A 134 14.38 -3.11 1.14
N LYS A 135 15.35 -3.03 2.06
CA LYS A 135 15.85 -4.20 2.76
C LYS A 135 14.79 -4.84 3.65
N ILE A 136 14.00 -4.03 4.37
CA ILE A 136 12.86 -4.52 5.17
C ILE A 136 11.87 -5.27 4.27
N PHE A 137 11.51 -4.69 3.12
CA PHE A 137 10.65 -5.34 2.13
C PHE A 137 11.23 -6.68 1.68
N GLU A 138 12.48 -6.72 1.21
CA GLU A 138 13.11 -7.94 0.72
C GLU A 138 13.14 -9.06 1.79
N ASP A 139 13.50 -8.72 3.02
CA ASP A 139 13.59 -9.69 4.11
C ASP A 139 12.22 -10.19 4.57
N ASN A 140 11.21 -9.34 4.54
CA ASN A 140 9.86 -9.65 4.97
C ASN A 140 8.97 -10.25 3.87
N MET A 141 9.37 -10.16 2.61
CA MET A 141 8.71 -10.88 1.51
C MET A 141 9.13 -12.34 1.42
N LYS A 142 10.27 -12.74 1.99
CA LYS A 142 10.69 -14.15 2.08
C LYS A 142 9.61 -15.04 2.71
N PRO A 143 9.06 -14.74 3.91
CA PRO A 143 7.97 -15.54 4.48
C PRO A 143 6.71 -15.50 3.61
N PHE A 144 6.38 -14.36 2.98
CA PHE A 144 5.22 -14.28 2.09
C PHE A 144 5.33 -15.27 0.93
N VAL A 145 6.47 -15.30 0.23
CA VAL A 145 6.71 -16.23 -0.88
C VAL A 145 6.66 -17.69 -0.41
N LYS A 146 7.29 -17.98 0.73
CA LYS A 146 7.33 -19.34 1.31
C LYS A 146 5.94 -19.85 1.69
N TRP A 147 5.12 -19.00 2.28
CA TRP A 147 3.83 -19.37 2.86
C TRP A 147 2.62 -18.93 2.02
N PHE A 148 2.83 -18.44 0.80
CA PHE A 148 1.77 -17.90 -0.07
C PHE A 148 0.57 -18.85 -0.21
N PHE A 149 0.82 -20.13 -0.45
CA PHE A 149 -0.23 -21.16 -0.59
C PHE A 149 -0.89 -21.57 0.73
N HIS A 150 -0.51 -20.96 1.84
CA HIS A 150 -1.03 -21.21 3.19
C HIS A 150 -1.78 -19.99 3.74
N LEU A 151 -2.00 -18.97 2.91
CA LEU A 151 -2.87 -17.83 3.20
C LEU A 151 -4.33 -18.19 2.87
N TRP A 152 -4.82 -19.26 3.50
CA TRP A 152 -6.21 -19.70 3.47
C TRP A 152 -6.73 -19.85 4.90
N ASP A 153 -8.04 -19.73 5.05
CA ASP A 153 -8.77 -19.94 6.30
C ASP A 153 -9.41 -21.34 6.30
#